data_AF-L0EBV3-F1
#
_entry.id   AF-L0EBV3-F1
#
_cell.length_a   1.000
_cell.length_b   1.000
_cell.length_c   1.000
_cell.angle_alpha   90.00
_cell.angle_beta   90.00
_cell.angle_gamma   90.00
#
_symmetry.space_group_name_H-M   'P 1'
#
loop_
_entity.id
_entity.type
_entity.pdbx_description
1 polymer ?
#
loop_
_entity_poly.entity_id
_entity_poly.type
_entity_poly.pdbx_seq_one_letter_code
_entity_poly.pdbx_strand_id
1 'polypeptide(L)'
;MRSKSFVRLLSALLALSVATAGYPLRDAAAAEKFFARHAYTDPSTGEVFFDVIRNSEPYQLVVFRTADGEWMRLPDGVRGIGLDDRTGCVRVSTYSAPFHDVCYDAAADALVYTTAFEPSPSGKWGLKIVSFYESYVPTNVHTSTPQPSIHYGSHTSQKQHLLLLKNNATGEIRQLAISDRYPDYRWLADGTLLLERFSETARQNELVRINPATGEAKRFMLASLRGYNAEHNLLLYVMNEPSRKLRIYDFRTGKSRLAKEGETELFYPETEVSREERPEPPSLPEDLDLDALPVAGTGIRHDYAAVLTLDGADVQLPFAYVGLDGETYVPLKPFVARGWTMRQESSDGGHEYVVDTGRGELRLNRANSISLNDRLYLQLRLIRSLGHEAELRWLR
;
A
#
# COMPACT_ATOMS: atom_id res chain seq x y z
N MET A 1 25.18 -65.03 -22.01
CA MET A 1 25.52 -66.20 -22.85
C MET A 1 24.62 -66.18 -24.09
N ARG A 2 25.26 -66.08 -25.28
CA ARG A 2 24.79 -66.45 -26.64
C ARG A 2 23.44 -65.88 -27.12
N SER A 3 23.35 -64.81 -27.91
CA SER A 3 23.85 -64.56 -29.29
C SER A 3 23.48 -65.64 -30.31
N LYS A 4 22.75 -65.21 -31.35
CA LYS A 4 22.93 -65.48 -32.80
C LYS A 4 21.96 -64.53 -33.56
N SER A 5 22.42 -63.48 -34.25
CA SER A 5 23.08 -63.47 -35.58
C SER A 5 22.14 -64.00 -36.68
N PHE A 6 21.95 -63.45 -37.88
CA PHE A 6 22.61 -62.43 -38.72
C PHE A 6 21.63 -62.28 -39.95
N VAL A 7 21.24 -61.08 -40.41
CA VAL A 7 21.83 -60.30 -41.54
C VAL A 7 21.22 -60.53 -42.95
N ARG A 8 21.09 -59.39 -43.67
CA ARG A 8 20.97 -59.07 -45.13
C ARG A 8 19.55 -58.86 -45.70
N LEU A 9 19.15 -57.62 -46.05
CA LEU A 9 19.53 -56.75 -47.22
C LEU A 9 19.33 -57.45 -48.58
N LEU A 10 18.73 -56.90 -49.64
CA LEU A 10 18.19 -55.57 -49.99
C LEU A 10 17.46 -55.69 -51.36
N SER A 11 16.63 -54.69 -51.70
CA SER A 11 16.20 -54.24 -53.05
C SER A 11 14.99 -54.96 -53.70
N ALA A 12 14.02 -54.30 -54.33
CA ALA A 12 14.01 -52.96 -54.94
C ALA A 12 12.60 -52.29 -54.97
N LEU A 13 12.66 -50.95 -55.05
CA LEU A 13 11.70 -49.95 -55.50
C LEU A 13 10.35 -50.41 -56.10
N LEU A 14 9.25 -49.81 -55.63
CA LEU A 14 8.46 -48.90 -56.46
C LEU A 14 7.67 -47.90 -55.59
N ALA A 15 7.72 -46.64 -56.00
CA ALA A 15 7.06 -45.51 -55.37
C ALA A 15 5.54 -45.57 -55.52
N LEU A 16 4.82 -45.32 -54.43
CA LEU A 16 3.51 -44.67 -54.49
C LEU A 16 3.39 -43.68 -53.33
N SER A 17 3.30 -42.42 -53.72
CA SER A 17 2.93 -41.27 -52.94
C SER A 17 1.62 -41.50 -52.18
N VAL A 18 1.69 -41.50 -50.86
CA VAL A 18 0.54 -41.20 -50.01
C VAL A 18 0.87 -39.88 -49.33
N ALA A 19 0.14 -38.85 -49.74
CA ALA A 19 0.14 -37.55 -49.09
C ALA A 19 -0.18 -37.76 -47.61
N THR A 20 0.80 -37.52 -46.75
CA THR A 20 0.56 -37.27 -45.34
C THR A 20 -0.22 -35.97 -45.27
N ALA A 21 -1.53 -36.08 -45.06
CA ALA A 21 -2.34 -34.97 -44.62
C ALA A 21 -1.70 -34.42 -43.34
N GLY A 22 -1.06 -33.26 -43.48
CA GLY A 22 -0.43 -32.57 -42.39
C GLY A 22 -1.47 -32.34 -41.30
N TYR A 23 -1.14 -32.73 -40.07
CA TYR A 23 -1.66 -32.01 -38.93
C TYR A 23 -1.33 -30.54 -39.18
N PRO A 24 -2.30 -29.61 -39.15
CA PRO A 24 -1.95 -28.21 -39.09
C PRO A 24 -1.15 -28.06 -37.80
N LEU A 25 0.16 -27.84 -37.97
CA LEU A 25 0.91 -27.02 -37.03
C LEU A 25 -0.02 -25.85 -36.74
N ARG A 26 -0.40 -25.68 -35.46
CA ARG A 26 -0.97 -24.43 -34.99
C ARG A 26 -0.13 -23.35 -35.66
N ASP A 27 -0.74 -22.58 -36.55
CA ASP A 27 -0.13 -21.37 -37.05
C ASP A 27 0.42 -20.67 -35.81
N ALA A 28 1.73 -20.40 -35.81
CA ALA A 28 2.36 -19.61 -34.76
C ALA A 28 1.51 -18.35 -34.66
N ALA A 29 0.70 -18.26 -33.59
CA ALA A 29 -0.17 -17.14 -33.37
C ALA A 29 0.73 -15.91 -33.45
N ALA A 30 0.44 -14.98 -34.36
CA ALA A 30 1.22 -13.76 -34.47
C ALA A 30 1.36 -13.18 -33.06
N ALA A 31 2.60 -13.03 -32.58
CA ALA A 31 2.88 -12.64 -31.21
C ALA A 31 2.02 -11.42 -30.87
N GLU A 32 1.20 -11.54 -29.83
CA GLU A 32 0.36 -10.44 -29.39
C GLU A 32 1.25 -9.24 -29.12
N LYS A 33 0.89 -8.06 -29.64
CA LYS A 33 1.59 -6.84 -29.26
C LYS A 33 1.23 -6.50 -27.81
N PHE A 34 2.21 -6.64 -26.93
CA PHE A 34 2.13 -6.22 -25.54
C PHE A 34 3.23 -5.20 -25.21
N PHE A 35 3.01 -4.46 -24.13
CA PHE A 35 4.02 -3.65 -23.45
C PHE A 35 4.39 -4.36 -22.16
N ALA A 36 5.69 -4.60 -21.95
CA ALA A 36 6.20 -5.18 -20.71
C ALA A 36 7.20 -4.23 -20.06
N ARG A 37 7.13 -4.13 -18.74
CA ARG A 37 8.06 -3.36 -17.92
C ARG A 37 8.59 -4.26 -16.82
N HIS A 38 9.91 -4.29 -16.63
CA HIS A 38 10.50 -4.86 -15.41
C HIS A 38 9.94 -4.12 -14.19
N ALA A 39 9.40 -4.91 -13.26
CA ALA A 39 8.70 -4.41 -12.10
C ALA A 39 9.50 -4.60 -10.81
N TYR A 40 10.06 -5.79 -10.63
CA TYR A 40 10.78 -6.17 -9.42
C TYR A 40 11.65 -7.41 -9.69
N THR A 41 12.79 -7.50 -9.02
CA THR A 41 13.58 -8.73 -8.93
C THR A 41 13.70 -9.09 -7.47
N ASP A 42 13.23 -10.28 -7.09
CA ASP A 42 13.35 -10.76 -5.73
C ASP A 42 14.79 -11.25 -5.49
N PRO A 43 15.56 -10.62 -4.58
CA PRO A 43 16.94 -11.00 -4.35
C PRO A 43 17.09 -12.33 -3.59
N SER A 44 16.02 -12.83 -2.95
CA SER A 44 16.03 -14.05 -2.16
C SER A 44 15.71 -15.30 -2.98
N THR A 45 14.76 -15.20 -3.92
CA THR A 45 14.39 -16.29 -4.82
C THR A 45 15.08 -16.20 -6.17
N GLY A 46 15.51 -15.01 -6.59
CA GLY A 46 16.05 -14.76 -7.93
C GLY A 46 14.98 -14.57 -9.00
N GLU A 47 13.70 -14.53 -8.61
CA GLU A 47 12.58 -14.33 -9.52
C GLU A 47 12.55 -12.92 -10.09
N VAL A 48 12.20 -12.81 -11.36
CA VAL A 48 12.13 -11.52 -12.07
C VAL A 48 10.72 -11.29 -12.56
N PHE A 49 10.09 -10.23 -12.06
CA PHE A 49 8.69 -9.89 -12.33
C PHE A 49 8.55 -8.76 -13.34
N PHE A 50 7.52 -8.88 -14.17
CA PHE A 50 7.17 -7.94 -15.22
C PHE A 50 5.69 -7.59 -15.15
N ASP A 51 5.39 -6.28 -15.18
CA ASP A 51 4.04 -5.80 -15.45
C ASP A 51 3.83 -5.83 -16.97
N VAL A 52 2.80 -6.54 -17.42
CA VAL A 52 2.46 -6.69 -18.84
C VAL A 52 1.09 -6.07 -19.11
N ILE A 53 1.05 -5.18 -20.11
CA ILE A 53 -0.17 -4.55 -20.63
C ILE A 53 -0.35 -5.02 -22.06
N ARG A 54 -1.54 -5.52 -22.39
CA ARG A 54 -1.83 -6.12 -23.70
C ARG A 54 -3.18 -5.63 -24.23
N ASN A 55 -3.57 -6.08 -25.44
CA ASN A 55 -4.84 -5.64 -26.06
C ASN A 55 -5.96 -6.68 -25.94
N SER A 56 -5.68 -7.83 -25.32
CA SER A 56 -6.62 -8.89 -24.98
C SER A 56 -6.94 -8.94 -23.49
N GLU A 57 -7.93 -9.75 -23.09
CA GLU A 57 -8.28 -9.99 -21.68
C GLU A 57 -7.47 -11.14 -21.07
N PRO A 58 -6.98 -11.04 -19.81
CA PRO A 58 -6.97 -9.82 -19.00
C PRO A 58 -6.05 -8.75 -19.61
N TYR A 59 -6.52 -7.49 -19.59
CA TYR A 59 -5.78 -6.33 -20.11
C TYR A 59 -4.41 -6.13 -19.45
N GLN A 60 -4.31 -6.51 -18.17
CA GLN A 60 -3.10 -6.44 -17.35
C GLN A 60 -2.86 -7.78 -16.68
N LEU A 61 -1.61 -8.22 -16.70
CA LEU A 61 -1.16 -9.41 -15.99
C LEU A 61 0.28 -9.23 -15.51
N VAL A 62 0.67 -10.05 -14.54
CA VAL A 62 2.06 -10.10 -14.07
C VAL A 62 2.68 -11.41 -14.53
N VAL A 63 3.75 -11.31 -15.31
CA VAL A 63 4.59 -12.45 -15.72
C VAL A 63 5.85 -12.45 -14.87
N PHE A 64 6.36 -13.62 -14.55
CA PHE A 64 7.66 -13.72 -13.93
C PHE A 64 8.46 -14.90 -14.45
N ARG A 65 9.78 -14.74 -14.34
CA ARG A 65 10.76 -15.78 -14.62
C ARG A 65 11.29 -16.33 -13.31
N THR A 66 11.21 -17.63 -13.13
CA THR A 66 11.80 -18.35 -11.99
C THR A 66 13.33 -18.39 -12.09
N ALA A 67 14.02 -18.74 -11.00
CA ALA A 67 15.48 -18.78 -10.97
C ALA A 67 16.09 -19.84 -11.91
N ASP A 68 15.38 -20.94 -12.16
CA ASP A 68 15.76 -21.98 -13.13
C ASP A 68 15.37 -21.60 -14.58
N GLY A 69 14.64 -20.50 -14.75
CA GLY A 69 14.40 -19.86 -16.03
C GLY A 69 13.05 -20.17 -16.68
N GLU A 70 12.15 -20.86 -15.97
CA GLU A 70 10.77 -21.08 -16.42
C GLU A 70 9.97 -19.76 -16.37
N TRP A 71 9.00 -19.63 -17.28
CA TRP A 71 8.12 -18.48 -17.36
C TRP A 71 6.74 -18.86 -16.85
N MET A 72 6.21 -18.06 -15.94
CA MET A 72 4.89 -18.24 -15.34
C MET A 72 4.16 -16.90 -15.26
N ARG A 73 2.86 -16.95 -15.01
CA ARG A 73 2.07 -15.75 -14.72
C ARG A 73 1.38 -15.88 -13.37
N LEU A 74 1.26 -14.76 -12.65
CA LEU A 74 0.44 -14.70 -11.44
C LEU A 74 -1.05 -14.86 -11.79
N PRO A 75 -1.92 -15.21 -10.81
CA PRO A 75 -3.36 -15.32 -11.04
C PRO A 75 -3.98 -14.05 -11.65
N ASP A 76 -5.00 -14.21 -12.50
CA ASP A 76 -5.66 -13.12 -13.28
C ASP A 76 -6.20 -11.95 -12.41
N GLY A 77 -6.39 -12.17 -11.11
CA GLY A 77 -6.77 -11.11 -10.16
C GLY A 77 -5.66 -10.09 -9.88
N VAL A 78 -4.42 -10.38 -10.28
CA VAL A 78 -3.22 -9.57 -10.07
C VAL A 78 -2.88 -8.82 -11.35
N ARG A 79 -2.89 -7.48 -11.29
CA ARG A 79 -2.71 -6.60 -12.44
C ARG A 79 -1.44 -5.74 -12.42
N GLY A 80 -0.67 -5.85 -11.34
CA GLY A 80 0.62 -5.17 -11.25
C GLY A 80 1.34 -5.51 -9.96
N ILE A 81 2.66 -5.38 -9.98
CA ILE A 81 3.55 -5.66 -8.84
C ILE A 81 4.67 -4.61 -8.78
N GLY A 82 5.21 -4.33 -7.60
CA GLY A 82 6.38 -3.48 -7.47
C GLY A 82 6.80 -3.27 -6.02
N LEU A 83 8.10 -3.02 -5.81
CA LEU A 83 8.62 -2.73 -4.47
C LEU A 83 8.13 -1.35 -4.00
N ASP A 84 7.51 -1.32 -2.83
CA ASP A 84 7.26 -0.08 -2.09
C ASP A 84 8.44 0.13 -1.13
N ASP A 85 9.43 0.92 -1.56
CA ASP A 85 10.67 1.17 -0.81
C ASP A 85 10.45 1.72 0.60
N ARG A 86 9.29 2.35 0.85
CA ARG A 86 8.96 2.91 2.16
C ARG A 86 8.59 1.82 3.14
N THR A 87 7.86 0.80 2.70
CA THR A 87 7.36 -0.27 3.58
C THR A 87 8.16 -1.56 3.46
N GLY A 88 8.96 -1.72 2.41
CA GLY A 88 9.61 -2.98 2.03
C GLY A 88 8.64 -4.03 1.49
N CYS A 89 7.35 -3.70 1.35
CA CYS A 89 6.34 -4.58 0.76
C CYS A 89 6.52 -4.63 -0.76
N VAL A 90 6.56 -5.83 -1.33
CA VAL A 90 6.38 -6.04 -2.77
C VAL A 90 4.90 -5.91 -3.07
N ARG A 91 4.45 -4.68 -3.29
CA ARG A 91 3.04 -4.33 -3.38
C ARG A 91 2.42 -4.88 -4.66
N VAL A 92 1.28 -5.52 -4.52
CA VAL A 92 0.47 -6.06 -5.60
C VAL A 92 -0.79 -5.23 -5.76
N SER A 93 -1.10 -4.88 -7.00
CA SER A 93 -2.38 -4.29 -7.38
C SER A 93 -3.35 -5.40 -7.77
N THR A 94 -4.54 -5.41 -7.16
CA THR A 94 -5.61 -6.36 -7.49
C THR A 94 -6.88 -5.62 -7.91
N TYR A 95 -7.82 -6.31 -8.55
CA TYR A 95 -9.13 -5.74 -8.89
C TYR A 95 -10.05 -5.49 -7.69
N SER A 96 -9.72 -6.03 -6.49
CA SER A 96 -10.64 -6.14 -5.36
C SER A 96 -10.16 -5.50 -4.04
N ALA A 97 -9.04 -4.78 -4.02
CA ALA A 97 -8.45 -4.30 -2.77
C ALA A 97 -8.46 -2.76 -2.61
N PRO A 98 -9.49 -2.16 -1.98
CA PRO A 98 -9.42 -0.72 -1.68
C PRO A 98 -8.65 -0.40 -0.39
N PHE A 99 -8.37 -1.36 0.51
CA PHE A 99 -7.77 -1.03 1.83
C PHE A 99 -6.80 -2.03 2.48
N HIS A 100 -6.62 -3.22 1.89
CA HIS A 100 -5.48 -4.05 2.27
C HIS A 100 -4.31 -3.68 1.38
N ASP A 101 -3.13 -3.51 1.99
CA ASP A 101 -1.93 -3.69 1.20
C ASP A 101 -1.86 -5.19 0.90
N VAL A 102 -1.73 -5.52 -0.38
CA VAL A 102 -1.46 -6.89 -0.79
C VAL A 102 0.03 -6.94 -1.08
N CYS A 103 0.78 -7.69 -0.30
CA CYS A 103 2.20 -7.91 -0.53
C CYS A 103 2.40 -9.28 -1.16
N TYR A 104 3.29 -9.39 -2.14
CA TYR A 104 3.76 -10.69 -2.62
C TYR A 104 4.89 -11.18 -1.72
N ASP A 105 4.75 -12.41 -1.23
CA ASP A 105 5.77 -13.14 -0.47
C ASP A 105 6.34 -14.23 -1.38
N ALA A 106 7.45 -13.91 -2.06
CA ALA A 106 8.07 -14.79 -3.04
C ALA A 106 8.52 -16.13 -2.44
N ALA A 107 9.06 -16.11 -1.21
CA ALA A 107 9.53 -17.32 -0.54
C ALA A 107 8.39 -18.31 -0.23
N ALA A 108 7.18 -17.81 -0.02
CA ALA A 108 5.99 -18.62 0.25
C ALA A 108 5.05 -18.78 -0.96
N ASP A 109 5.38 -18.16 -2.10
CA ASP A 109 4.49 -17.92 -3.24
C ASP A 109 3.05 -17.57 -2.79
N ALA A 110 2.91 -16.44 -2.09
CA ALA A 110 1.64 -16.04 -1.50
C ALA A 110 1.33 -14.55 -1.64
N LEU A 111 0.05 -14.26 -1.89
CA LEU A 111 -0.54 -12.93 -1.73
C LEU A 111 -0.93 -12.73 -0.27
N VAL A 112 -0.25 -11.80 0.40
CA VAL A 112 -0.44 -11.48 1.82
C VAL A 112 -1.28 -10.23 1.94
N TYR A 113 -2.53 -10.40 2.36
CA TYR A 113 -3.42 -9.30 2.70
C TYR A 113 -3.08 -8.76 4.08
N THR A 114 -2.49 -7.57 4.13
CA THR A 114 -1.92 -6.98 5.35
C THR A 114 -2.25 -5.49 5.45
N THR A 115 -1.76 -4.87 6.52
CA THR A 115 -1.69 -3.42 6.70
C THR A 115 -0.21 -3.06 6.83
N ALA A 116 0.43 -2.64 5.74
CA ALA A 116 1.85 -2.31 5.73
C ALA A 116 2.10 -0.94 6.36
N PHE A 117 3.16 -0.85 7.16
CA PHE A 117 3.60 0.38 7.82
C PHE A 117 5.07 0.64 7.45
N GLU A 118 5.40 1.89 7.14
CA GLU A 118 6.78 2.35 6.94
C GLU A 118 7.53 2.23 8.28
N PRO A 119 8.56 1.37 8.39
CA PRO A 119 9.27 1.17 9.64
C PRO A 119 10.10 2.41 9.99
N SER A 120 10.11 2.78 11.26
CA SER A 120 11.13 3.68 11.81
C SER A 120 12.53 3.06 11.63
N PRO A 121 13.62 3.85 11.65
CA PRO A 121 14.99 3.34 11.55
C PRO A 121 15.34 2.26 12.57
N SER A 122 14.70 2.28 13.75
CA SER A 122 14.89 1.29 14.80
C SER A 122 14.03 0.02 14.64
N GLY A 123 13.10 -0.01 13.69
CA GLY A 123 12.08 -1.05 13.53
C GLY A 123 11.02 -1.11 14.64
N LYS A 124 11.14 -0.31 15.71
CA LYS A 124 10.23 -0.34 16.86
C LYS A 124 8.84 0.23 16.56
N TRP A 125 8.77 1.13 15.58
CA TRP A 125 7.55 1.81 15.19
C TRP A 125 7.29 1.65 13.70
N GLY A 126 6.02 1.70 13.30
CA GLY A 126 5.60 1.75 11.92
C GLY A 126 4.67 2.93 11.67
N LEU A 127 4.76 3.58 10.51
CA LEU A 127 3.90 4.70 10.13
C LEU A 127 3.06 4.38 8.89
N LYS A 128 1.78 4.76 8.91
CA LYS A 128 0.89 4.62 7.74
C LYS A 128 0.08 5.89 7.55
N ILE A 129 -0.01 6.36 6.31
CA ILE A 129 -1.00 7.36 5.92
C ILE A 129 -2.19 6.64 5.30
N VAL A 130 -3.37 6.98 5.77
CA VAL A 130 -4.63 6.55 5.18
C VAL A 130 -5.31 7.77 4.58
N SER A 131 -5.39 7.80 3.25
CA SER A 131 -6.12 8.86 2.52
C SER A 131 -7.57 8.45 2.34
N PHE A 132 -8.50 9.35 2.62
CA PHE A 132 -9.94 9.09 2.52
C PHE A 132 -10.72 10.35 2.15
N TYR A 133 -11.99 10.19 1.81
CA TYR A 133 -12.89 11.28 1.44
C TYR A 133 -14.07 11.36 2.40
N GLU A 134 -14.41 12.59 2.79
CA GLU A 134 -15.60 12.88 3.60
C GLU A 134 -16.42 13.99 2.93
N SER A 135 -17.74 14.04 3.16
CA SER A 135 -18.52 15.18 2.67
C SER A 135 -18.03 16.48 3.34
N TYR A 136 -17.77 17.48 2.52
CA TYR A 136 -17.36 18.82 2.91
C TYR A 136 -18.46 19.51 3.72
N VAL A 137 -18.10 20.02 4.91
CA VAL A 137 -18.96 20.85 5.75
C VAL A 137 -18.27 22.20 5.93
N PRO A 138 -18.86 23.32 5.50
CA PRO A 138 -18.22 24.64 5.51
C PRO A 138 -17.72 25.12 6.88
N THR A 139 -18.25 24.58 7.98
CA THR A 139 -17.94 25.01 9.35
C THR A 139 -16.72 24.32 9.98
N ASN A 140 -16.17 23.26 9.35
CA ASN A 140 -15.13 22.41 9.95
C ASN A 140 -13.72 22.64 9.40
N VAL A 141 -13.53 23.69 8.58
CA VAL A 141 -12.25 23.90 7.89
C VAL A 141 -11.28 24.66 8.80
N HIS A 142 -10.34 23.93 9.38
CA HIS A 142 -9.16 24.45 10.08
C HIS A 142 -8.06 24.98 9.13
N THR A 143 -8.39 25.56 7.96
CA THR A 143 -7.37 26.22 7.12
C THR A 143 -7.96 27.35 6.27
N SER A 144 -7.18 28.42 6.08
CA SER A 144 -7.48 29.61 5.27
C SER A 144 -7.18 29.43 3.77
N THR A 145 -7.05 28.19 3.29
CA THR A 145 -6.71 27.89 1.89
C THR A 145 -7.78 27.02 1.24
N PRO A 146 -8.35 27.42 0.09
CA PRO A 146 -9.31 26.60 -0.64
C PRO A 146 -8.62 25.33 -1.13
N GLN A 147 -9.09 24.20 -0.63
CA GLN A 147 -8.68 22.87 -1.06
C GLN A 147 -9.49 22.43 -2.30
N PRO A 148 -8.99 21.48 -3.11
CA PRO A 148 -9.77 20.89 -4.19
C PRO A 148 -10.93 20.08 -3.60
N SER A 149 -12.08 20.73 -3.46
CA SER A 149 -13.35 20.08 -3.20
C SER A 149 -13.85 19.41 -4.48
N ILE A 150 -14.19 18.13 -4.41
CA ILE A 150 -14.77 17.43 -5.56
C ILE A 150 -16.28 17.62 -5.49
N HIS A 151 -16.84 18.28 -6.50
CA HIS A 151 -18.28 18.54 -6.61
C HIS A 151 -18.95 17.43 -7.45
N TYR A 152 -19.84 16.68 -6.82
CA TYR A 152 -20.71 15.70 -7.46
C TYR A 152 -22.16 16.18 -7.33
N GLY A 153 -22.62 17.03 -8.25
CA GLY A 153 -23.95 17.64 -8.18
C GLY A 153 -24.12 18.48 -6.91
N SER A 154 -25.04 18.10 -6.02
CA SER A 154 -25.26 18.76 -4.73
C SER A 154 -24.28 18.32 -3.63
N HIS A 155 -23.50 17.26 -3.85
CA HIS A 155 -22.55 16.74 -2.88
C HIS A 155 -21.16 17.32 -3.10
N THR A 156 -20.52 17.79 -2.04
CA THR A 156 -19.14 18.23 -2.06
C THR A 156 -18.34 17.31 -1.14
N SER A 157 -17.23 16.76 -1.61
CA SER A 157 -16.31 15.91 -0.83
C SER A 157 -14.97 16.60 -0.64
N GLN A 158 -14.36 16.42 0.54
CA GLN A 158 -12.99 16.84 0.86
C GLN A 158 -12.11 15.62 1.08
N LYS A 159 -10.86 15.69 0.62
CA LYS A 159 -9.86 14.66 0.87
C LYS A 159 -9.22 14.91 2.25
N GLN A 160 -9.03 13.85 3.02
CA GLN A 160 -8.36 13.87 4.30
C GLN A 160 -7.35 12.73 4.41
N HIS A 161 -6.45 12.88 5.37
CA HIS A 161 -5.35 11.97 5.62
C HIS A 161 -5.23 11.68 7.11
N LEU A 162 -5.41 10.42 7.50
CA LEU A 162 -5.06 9.93 8.84
C LEU A 162 -3.58 9.52 8.86
N LEU A 163 -2.86 9.98 9.86
CA LEU A 163 -1.52 9.49 10.17
C LEU A 163 -1.61 8.50 11.33
N LEU A 164 -1.31 7.23 11.07
CA LEU A 164 -1.34 6.14 12.04
C LEU A 164 0.08 5.72 12.42
N LEU A 165 0.29 5.43 13.70
CA LEU A 165 1.51 4.90 14.27
C LEU A 165 1.25 3.53 14.89
N LYS A 166 1.95 2.50 14.42
CA LYS A 166 2.01 1.18 15.02
C LYS A 166 3.20 1.10 15.99
N ASN A 167 2.97 0.56 17.18
CA ASN A 167 4.01 0.05 18.05
C ASN A 167 4.29 -1.41 17.70
N ASN A 168 5.45 -1.71 17.12
CA ASN A 168 5.75 -3.07 16.65
C ASN A 168 6.03 -4.05 17.81
N ALA A 169 6.28 -3.57 19.02
CA ALA A 169 6.43 -4.43 20.20
C ALA A 169 5.08 -4.89 20.78
N THR A 170 4.05 -4.05 20.70
CA THR A 170 2.72 -4.36 21.28
C THR A 170 1.67 -4.70 20.23
N GLY A 171 1.88 -4.29 18.97
CA GLY A 171 0.88 -4.36 17.89
C GLY A 171 -0.10 -3.19 17.87
N GLU A 172 -0.11 -2.35 18.91
CA GLU A 172 -1.07 -1.25 19.05
C GLU A 172 -0.91 -0.22 17.93
N ILE A 173 -2.03 0.20 17.35
CA ILE A 173 -2.09 1.24 16.34
C ILE A 173 -2.85 2.43 16.91
N ARG A 174 -2.29 3.63 16.80
CA ARG A 174 -2.92 4.88 17.22
C ARG A 174 -2.84 5.94 16.16
N GLN A 175 -3.82 6.82 16.14
CA GLN A 175 -3.83 8.01 15.31
C GLN A 175 -2.92 9.09 15.94
N LEU A 176 -2.01 9.64 15.14
CA LEU A 176 -1.15 10.77 15.54
C LEU A 176 -1.66 12.12 15.06
N ALA A 177 -2.27 12.15 13.87
CA ALA A 177 -2.77 13.37 13.27
C ALA A 177 -3.86 13.06 12.25
N ILE A 178 -4.63 14.09 11.94
CA ILE A 178 -5.51 14.16 10.78
C ILE A 178 -5.24 15.48 10.06
N SER A 179 -5.18 15.45 8.74
CA SER A 179 -4.97 16.66 7.94
C SER A 179 -5.76 16.59 6.64
N ASP A 180 -6.18 17.76 6.17
CA ASP A 180 -6.70 17.98 4.83
C ASP A 180 -5.60 17.97 3.77
N ARG A 181 -4.32 18.02 4.15
CA ARG A 181 -3.17 17.90 3.23
C ARG A 181 -2.46 16.57 3.46
N TYR A 182 -1.81 16.06 2.41
CA TYR A 182 -0.96 14.89 2.56
C TYR A 182 0.15 15.22 3.58
N PRO A 183 0.28 14.48 4.70
CA PRO A 183 1.25 14.80 5.73
C PRO A 183 2.68 14.65 5.21
N ASP A 184 3.44 15.75 5.25
CA ASP A 184 4.87 15.76 4.96
C ASP A 184 5.65 15.39 6.23
N TYR A 185 6.27 14.21 6.24
CA TYR A 185 7.00 13.71 7.40
C TYR A 185 8.31 13.04 7.03
N ARG A 186 9.22 12.92 8.00
CA ARG A 186 10.45 12.12 7.90
C ARG A 186 10.74 11.44 9.23
N TRP A 187 11.08 10.16 9.18
CA TRP A 187 11.77 9.52 10.31
C TRP A 187 13.17 10.10 10.43
N LEU A 188 13.53 10.57 11.63
CA LEU A 188 14.87 11.03 11.93
C LEU A 188 15.74 9.87 12.40
N ALA A 189 17.06 10.00 12.26
CA ALA A 189 18.04 8.99 12.65
C ALA A 189 17.92 8.53 14.12
N ASP A 190 17.44 9.40 15.01
CA ASP A 190 17.21 9.06 16.43
C ASP A 190 15.87 8.38 16.71
N GLY A 191 15.11 8.05 15.67
CA GLY A 191 13.82 7.36 15.76
C GLY A 191 12.63 8.25 16.10
N THR A 192 12.81 9.57 16.20
CA THR A 192 11.67 10.51 16.31
C THR A 192 11.09 10.83 14.93
N LEU A 193 9.84 11.27 14.90
CA LEU A 193 9.15 11.67 13.68
C LEU A 193 9.18 13.19 13.53
N LEU A 194 9.73 13.69 12.43
CA LEU A 194 9.56 15.10 12.03
C LEU A 194 8.31 15.20 11.15
N LEU A 195 7.38 16.08 11.51
CA LEU A 195 6.12 16.30 10.79
C LEU A 195 5.97 17.79 10.47
N GLU A 196 5.69 18.13 9.21
CA GLU A 196 5.20 19.44 8.83
C GLU A 196 3.68 19.51 9.05
N ARG A 197 3.23 20.60 9.68
CA ARG A 197 1.81 20.92 9.84
C ARG A 197 1.59 22.43 9.87
N PHE A 198 0.35 22.87 9.73
CA PHE A 198 0.01 24.28 9.93
C PHE A 198 -0.14 24.59 11.42
N SER A 199 0.46 25.69 11.88
CA SER A 199 0.26 26.20 13.23
C SER A 199 -0.82 27.27 13.23
N GLU A 200 -1.96 26.99 13.86
CA GLU A 200 -3.04 27.98 14.04
C GLU A 200 -2.57 29.22 14.81
N THR A 201 -1.78 29.01 15.87
CA THR A 201 -1.27 30.11 16.70
C THR A 201 -0.30 31.01 15.94
N ALA A 202 0.63 30.42 15.18
CA ALA A 202 1.64 31.19 14.44
C ALA A 202 1.18 31.59 13.02
N ARG A 203 0.02 31.08 12.58
CA ARG A 203 -0.59 31.25 11.25
C ARG A 203 0.36 30.96 10.09
N GLN A 204 1.17 29.90 10.23
CA GLN A 204 2.17 29.49 9.25
C GLN A 204 2.56 28.03 9.46
N ASN A 205 3.27 27.44 8.51
CA ASN A 205 3.76 26.07 8.61
C ASN A 205 4.80 25.95 9.73
N GLU A 206 4.74 24.86 10.48
CA GLU A 206 5.71 24.49 11.49
C GLU A 206 6.17 23.06 11.27
N LEU A 207 7.44 22.82 11.59
CA LEU A 207 7.99 21.50 11.76
C LEU A 207 7.89 21.14 13.25
N VAL A 208 7.29 19.99 13.54
CA VAL A 208 7.21 19.44 14.90
C VAL A 208 7.93 18.11 14.97
N ARG A 209 8.61 17.87 16.09
CA ARG A 209 9.20 16.57 16.41
C ARG A 209 8.28 15.83 17.37
N ILE A 210 7.91 14.62 16.99
CA ILE A 210 7.02 13.74 17.74
C ILE A 210 7.85 12.60 18.30
N ASN A 211 7.79 12.41 19.62
CA ASN A 211 8.31 11.20 20.25
C ASN A 211 7.30 10.06 20.06
N PRO A 212 7.61 9.01 19.27
CA PRO A 212 6.66 7.95 18.98
C PRO A 212 6.30 7.10 20.20
N ALA A 213 7.09 7.11 21.28
CA ALA A 213 6.74 6.40 22.51
C ALA A 213 5.65 7.12 23.31
N THR A 214 5.76 8.45 23.46
CA THR A 214 4.84 9.23 24.29
C THR A 214 3.72 9.88 23.48
N GLY A 215 3.91 10.08 22.18
CA GLY A 215 3.04 10.89 21.33
C GLY A 215 3.25 12.40 21.52
N GLU A 216 4.18 12.81 22.38
CA GLU A 216 4.44 14.23 22.66
C GLU A 216 5.02 14.91 21.40
N ALA A 217 4.35 15.98 20.96
CA ALA A 217 4.77 16.81 19.84
C ALA A 217 5.40 18.12 20.35
N LYS A 218 6.65 18.38 19.98
CA LYS A 218 7.36 19.63 20.28
C LYS A 218 7.63 20.40 19.00
N ARG A 219 7.35 21.71 19.01
CA ARG A 219 7.76 22.58 17.91
C ARG A 219 9.27 22.52 17.78
N PHE A 220 9.73 22.26 16.56
CA PHE A 220 11.13 22.31 16.19
C PHE A 220 11.46 23.66 15.55
N MET A 221 10.68 24.10 14.55
CA MET A 221 10.83 25.42 13.95
C MET A 221 9.60 25.84 13.13
N LEU A 222 9.46 27.14 12.86
CA LEU A 222 8.49 27.69 11.92
C LEU A 222 9.09 27.71 10.51
N ALA A 223 8.87 26.63 9.77
CA ALA A 223 9.46 26.39 8.46
C ALA A 223 8.65 25.32 7.70
N SER A 224 8.96 25.17 6.41
CA SER A 224 8.46 24.08 5.58
C SER A 224 9.57 23.10 5.21
N LEU A 225 9.25 21.82 5.24
CA LEU A 225 10.10 20.70 4.87
C LEU A 225 10.29 20.68 3.35
N ARG A 226 11.51 20.34 2.91
CA ARG A 226 11.81 20.11 1.49
C ARG A 226 12.47 18.77 1.25
N GLY A 227 13.31 18.31 2.18
CA GLY A 227 13.95 17.00 2.09
C GLY A 227 14.66 16.62 3.37
N TYR A 228 15.00 15.35 3.51
CA TYR A 228 15.82 14.83 4.60
C TYR A 228 16.77 13.81 4.03
N ASN A 229 18.06 14.00 4.30
CA ASN A 229 19.09 13.01 3.98
C ASN A 229 19.43 12.30 5.29
N ALA A 230 18.99 11.03 5.40
CA ALA A 230 19.20 10.22 6.59
C ALA A 230 20.67 9.85 6.80
N GLU A 231 21.41 9.57 5.72
CA GLU A 231 22.82 9.18 5.75
C GLU A 231 23.71 10.27 6.38
N HIS A 232 23.48 11.53 6.01
CA HIS A 232 24.22 12.68 6.52
C HIS A 232 23.53 13.37 7.69
N ASN A 233 22.32 12.92 8.04
CA ASN A 233 21.44 13.50 9.06
C ASN A 233 21.24 15.03 8.86
N LEU A 234 20.86 15.39 7.62
CA LEU A 234 20.63 16.76 7.20
C LEU A 234 19.16 16.98 6.85
N LEU A 235 18.64 18.15 7.19
CA LEU A 235 17.30 18.60 6.82
C LEU A 235 17.40 19.76 5.82
N LEU A 236 16.77 19.61 4.66
CA LEU A 236 16.53 20.69 3.72
C LEU A 236 15.17 21.33 4.00
N TYR A 237 15.16 22.63 4.20
CA TYR A 237 13.96 23.37 4.59
C TYR A 237 13.98 24.81 4.07
N VAL A 238 12.83 25.49 4.17
CA VAL A 238 12.71 26.93 3.94
C VAL A 238 12.02 27.59 5.12
N MET A 239 12.45 28.80 5.47
CA MET A 239 11.69 29.64 6.40
C MET A 239 10.40 30.14 5.73
N ASN A 240 9.38 30.49 6.51
CA ASN A 240 8.12 31.06 6.00
C ASN A 240 8.24 32.54 5.59
N GLU A 241 9.37 32.93 5.02
CA GLU A 241 9.61 34.27 4.48
C GLU A 241 9.36 34.31 2.97
N PRO A 242 9.02 35.47 2.37
CA PRO A 242 8.70 35.55 0.94
C PRO A 242 9.78 35.00 0.01
N SER A 243 11.06 35.19 0.35
CA SER A 243 12.18 34.72 -0.48
C SER A 243 12.35 33.20 -0.51
N ARG A 244 11.76 32.48 0.47
CA ARG A 244 11.77 31.00 0.57
C ARG A 244 13.15 30.37 0.26
N LYS A 245 14.25 30.99 0.70
CA LYS A 245 15.60 30.50 0.41
C LYS A 245 15.85 29.15 1.08
N LEU A 246 16.38 28.20 0.31
CA LEU A 246 16.72 26.86 0.78
C LEU A 246 17.84 26.92 1.82
N ARG A 247 17.62 26.20 2.91
CA ARG A 247 18.52 26.09 4.05
C ARG A 247 18.72 24.63 4.41
N ILE A 248 19.93 24.34 4.88
CA ILE A 248 20.31 23.03 5.40
C ILE A 248 20.52 23.16 6.89
N TYR A 249 19.82 22.34 7.68
CA TYR A 249 20.06 22.15 9.11
C TYR A 249 20.80 20.82 9.32
N ASP A 250 21.93 20.86 10.02
CA ASP A 250 22.68 19.67 10.41
C ASP A 250 22.30 19.26 11.84
N PHE A 251 21.64 18.11 11.99
CA PHE A 251 21.18 17.62 13.29
C PHE A 251 22.33 17.27 14.25
N ARG A 252 23.55 17.01 13.75
CA ARG A 252 24.72 16.70 14.58
C ARG A 252 25.30 17.94 15.23
N THR A 253 25.28 19.07 14.52
CA THR A 253 25.85 20.34 15.03
C THR A 253 24.80 21.30 15.57
N GLY A 254 23.53 21.08 15.23
CA GLY A 254 22.41 21.94 15.59
C GLY A 254 22.39 23.29 14.84
N LYS A 255 23.13 23.41 13.73
CA LYS A 255 23.32 24.67 12.99
C LYS A 255 22.61 24.64 11.63
N SER A 256 22.10 25.81 11.25
CA SER A 256 21.55 26.07 9.92
C SER A 256 22.48 26.92 9.06
N ARG A 257 22.45 26.69 7.74
CA ARG A 257 23.09 27.55 6.73
C ARG A 257 22.27 27.59 5.45
N LEU A 258 22.54 28.55 4.58
CA LEU A 258 22.00 28.53 3.21
C LEU A 258 22.58 27.33 2.44
N ALA A 259 21.75 26.71 1.62
CA ALA A 259 22.20 25.72 0.64
C ALA A 259 23.04 26.43 -0.43
N LYS A 260 24.16 25.81 -0.80
CA LYS A 260 24.96 26.20 -1.96
C LYS A 260 24.43 25.50 -3.21
N GLU A 261 24.86 25.96 -4.37
CA GLU A 261 24.59 25.31 -5.65
C GLU A 261 25.03 23.82 -5.61
N GLY A 262 24.21 22.93 -6.15
CA GLY A 262 24.42 21.47 -6.16
C GLY A 262 24.08 20.74 -4.85
N GLU A 263 24.12 21.40 -3.68
CA GLU A 263 23.92 20.68 -2.40
C GLU A 263 22.50 20.14 -2.18
N THR A 264 21.51 20.63 -2.94
CA THR A 264 20.14 20.13 -2.87
C THR A 264 19.99 18.73 -3.45
N GLU A 265 20.89 18.33 -4.35
CA GLU A 265 20.88 16.99 -4.99
C GLU A 265 21.07 15.88 -3.96
N LEU A 266 21.77 16.15 -2.85
CA LEU A 266 21.91 15.23 -1.71
C LEU A 266 20.57 14.79 -1.09
N PHE A 267 19.49 15.53 -1.34
CA PHE A 267 18.17 15.24 -0.77
C PHE A 267 17.22 14.59 -1.78
N TYR A 268 17.64 14.49 -3.05
CA TYR A 268 16.85 13.96 -4.16
C TYR A 268 17.73 13.05 -5.03
N PRO A 269 18.16 11.90 -4.52
CA PRO A 269 19.09 11.00 -5.23
C PRO A 269 18.51 10.41 -6.54
N GLU A 270 17.22 10.63 -6.84
CA GLU A 270 16.54 10.15 -8.05
C GLU A 270 16.58 11.15 -9.23
N THR A 271 17.66 11.92 -9.41
CA THR A 271 17.84 12.68 -10.65
C THR A 271 18.43 11.79 -11.75
N GLU A 272 18.12 12.13 -13.01
CA GLU A 272 18.34 11.34 -14.24
C GLU A 272 19.75 10.75 -14.41
N VAL A 273 20.75 11.32 -13.75
CA VAL A 273 22.16 10.86 -13.76
C VAL A 273 22.29 9.42 -13.23
N SER A 274 21.43 8.98 -12.32
CA SER A 274 21.46 7.61 -11.78
C SER A 274 20.87 6.53 -12.70
N ARG A 275 20.31 6.90 -13.86
CA ARG A 275 19.72 5.94 -14.82
C ARG A 275 20.76 5.37 -15.80
N GLU A 276 21.75 6.17 -16.21
CA GLU A 276 22.74 5.78 -17.23
C GLU A 276 23.78 4.76 -16.72
N GLU A 277 24.02 4.72 -15.41
CA GLU A 277 24.96 3.78 -14.78
C GLU A 277 24.32 2.48 -14.27
N ARG A 278 22.98 2.34 -14.40
CA ARG A 278 22.30 1.11 -13.96
C ARG A 278 22.47 0.02 -15.02
N PRO A 279 22.73 -1.24 -14.62
CA PRO A 279 22.65 -2.35 -15.55
C PRO A 279 21.28 -2.35 -16.22
N GLU A 280 21.24 -2.65 -17.52
CA GLU A 280 19.98 -2.76 -18.24
C GLU A 280 19.07 -3.75 -17.51
N PRO A 281 17.81 -3.37 -17.24
CA PRO A 281 16.89 -4.28 -16.58
C PRO A 281 16.68 -5.51 -17.45
N PRO A 282 16.43 -6.69 -16.86
CA PRO A 282 16.05 -7.87 -17.62
C PRO A 282 14.88 -7.56 -18.57
N SER A 283 14.87 -8.19 -19.75
CA SER A 283 13.81 -8.05 -20.73
C SER A 283 12.90 -9.28 -20.76
N LEU A 284 11.64 -9.07 -21.15
CA LEU A 284 10.69 -10.13 -21.44
C LEU A 284 10.76 -10.46 -22.95
N PRO A 285 10.87 -11.74 -23.35
CA PRO A 285 10.93 -12.11 -24.76
C PRO A 285 9.68 -11.63 -25.53
N GLU A 286 9.89 -10.98 -26.69
CA GLU A 286 8.79 -10.42 -27.50
C GLU A 286 7.86 -11.48 -28.10
N ASP A 287 8.36 -12.70 -28.27
CA ASP A 287 7.65 -13.85 -28.83
C ASP A 287 7.05 -14.79 -27.77
N LEU A 288 7.08 -14.38 -26.49
CA LEU A 288 6.50 -15.17 -25.40
C LEU A 288 4.98 -15.29 -25.57
N ASP A 289 4.48 -16.52 -25.70
CA ASP A 289 3.04 -16.81 -25.73
C ASP A 289 2.46 -16.65 -24.31
N LEU A 290 1.96 -15.44 -24.02
CA LEU A 290 1.40 -15.06 -22.72
C LEU A 290 0.21 -15.92 -22.30
N ASP A 291 -0.59 -16.41 -23.27
CA ASP A 291 -1.78 -17.22 -22.99
C ASP A 291 -1.43 -18.70 -22.73
N ALA A 292 -0.29 -19.16 -23.24
CA ALA A 292 0.23 -20.49 -22.96
C ALA A 292 0.99 -20.59 -21.63
N LEU A 293 1.28 -19.47 -20.96
CA LEU A 293 2.00 -19.48 -19.69
C LEU A 293 1.19 -20.18 -18.59
N PRO A 294 1.83 -21.08 -17.81
CA PRO A 294 1.19 -21.67 -16.64
C PRO A 294 0.87 -20.58 -15.61
N VAL A 295 -0.29 -20.71 -14.97
CA VAL A 295 -0.69 -19.86 -13.84
C VAL A 295 -0.08 -20.40 -12.57
N ALA A 296 0.65 -19.56 -11.84
CA ALA A 296 1.20 -19.92 -10.55
C ALA A 296 0.10 -20.29 -9.55
N GLY A 297 0.36 -21.30 -8.73
CA GLY A 297 -0.54 -21.77 -7.66
C GLY A 297 -0.53 -20.86 -6.44
N THR A 298 -0.34 -19.56 -6.63
CA THR A 298 -0.07 -18.58 -5.57
C THR A 298 -1.14 -18.62 -4.49
N GLY A 299 -0.70 -18.86 -3.26
CA GLY A 299 -1.58 -18.94 -2.08
C GLY A 299 -2.12 -17.58 -1.66
N ILE A 300 -3.13 -17.59 -0.77
CA ILE A 300 -3.64 -16.38 -0.12
C ILE A 300 -3.44 -16.50 1.39
N ARG A 301 -2.81 -15.49 1.98
CA ARG A 301 -2.59 -15.35 3.43
C ARG A 301 -3.16 -14.02 3.92
N HIS A 302 -3.68 -14.00 5.14
CA HIS A 302 -4.17 -12.79 5.79
C HIS A 302 -3.36 -12.52 7.05
N ASP A 303 -2.72 -11.36 7.10
CA ASP A 303 -1.99 -10.87 8.26
C ASP A 303 -2.84 -9.79 8.93
N TYR A 304 -3.64 -10.24 9.88
CA TYR A 304 -4.49 -9.38 10.69
C TYR A 304 -3.67 -8.63 11.75
N ALA A 305 -3.97 -7.36 11.98
CA ALA A 305 -3.29 -6.57 13.01
C ALA A 305 -3.96 -6.63 14.39
N ALA A 306 -5.20 -7.16 14.47
CA ALA A 306 -5.89 -7.33 15.74
C ALA A 306 -6.93 -8.46 15.70
N VAL A 307 -7.33 -8.92 16.88
CA VAL A 307 -8.46 -9.81 17.10
C VAL A 307 -9.42 -9.14 18.06
N LEU A 308 -10.71 -9.15 17.76
CA LEU A 308 -11.75 -8.80 18.71
C LEU A 308 -12.48 -10.07 19.15
N THR A 309 -12.43 -10.41 20.43
CA THR A 309 -13.30 -11.42 21.00
C THR A 309 -14.67 -10.78 21.23
N LEU A 310 -15.69 -11.22 20.49
CA LEU A 310 -17.05 -10.73 20.54
C LEU A 310 -17.99 -11.86 20.98
N ASP A 311 -18.61 -11.71 22.15
CA ASP A 311 -19.50 -12.72 22.76
C ASP A 311 -18.88 -14.13 22.79
N GLY A 312 -17.60 -14.21 23.15
CA GLY A 312 -16.83 -15.45 23.22
C GLY A 312 -16.27 -15.96 21.89
N ALA A 313 -16.51 -15.27 20.77
CA ALA A 313 -16.00 -15.65 19.44
C ALA A 313 -14.95 -14.66 18.91
N ASP A 314 -13.81 -15.18 18.45
CA ASP A 314 -12.73 -14.35 17.91
C ASP A 314 -13.04 -13.86 16.49
N VAL A 315 -12.96 -12.55 16.30
CA VAL A 315 -13.13 -11.83 15.03
C VAL A 315 -11.76 -11.29 14.60
N GLN A 316 -11.24 -11.83 13.51
CA GLN A 316 -9.99 -11.33 12.92
C GLN A 316 -10.22 -9.96 12.28
N LEU A 317 -9.41 -8.97 12.65
CA LEU A 317 -9.54 -7.60 12.20
C LEU A 317 -8.34 -7.19 11.35
N PRO A 318 -8.55 -6.67 10.12
CA PRO A 318 -7.50 -6.08 9.29
C PRO A 318 -6.57 -5.15 10.08
N PHE A 319 -7.18 -4.17 10.75
CA PHE A 319 -6.60 -3.41 11.84
C PHE A 319 -7.72 -2.71 12.62
N ALA A 320 -7.46 -2.39 13.87
CA ALA A 320 -8.19 -1.41 14.66
C ALA A 320 -7.24 -0.23 14.95
N TYR A 321 -7.72 0.87 15.51
CA TYR A 321 -6.83 1.92 16.00
C TYR A 321 -7.44 2.75 17.12
N VAL A 322 -6.60 3.35 17.95
CA VAL A 322 -7.01 4.35 18.95
C VAL A 322 -7.04 5.73 18.29
N GLY A 323 -8.17 6.41 18.32
CA GLY A 323 -8.36 7.75 17.76
C GLY A 323 -7.76 8.86 18.62
N LEU A 324 -7.77 10.09 18.08
CA LEU A 324 -7.33 11.28 18.83
C LEU A 324 -8.22 11.61 20.04
N ASP A 325 -9.45 11.11 20.04
CA ASP A 325 -10.42 11.16 21.14
C ASP A 325 -10.16 10.10 22.22
N GLY A 326 -9.17 9.23 22.03
CA GLY A 326 -8.86 8.11 22.93
C GLY A 326 -9.78 6.90 22.74
N GLU A 327 -10.75 6.97 21.83
CA GLU A 327 -11.66 5.86 21.56
C GLU A 327 -11.02 4.83 20.62
N THR A 328 -11.36 3.56 20.81
CA THR A 328 -10.89 2.49 19.93
C THR A 328 -11.87 2.29 18.79
N TYR A 329 -11.40 2.43 17.55
CA TYR A 329 -12.16 2.24 16.32
C TYR A 329 -11.89 0.85 15.74
N VAL A 330 -12.95 0.11 15.45
CA VAL A 330 -12.91 -1.22 14.82
C VAL A 330 -13.65 -1.22 13.49
N PRO A 331 -13.18 -1.97 12.48
CA PRO A 331 -13.83 -2.01 11.17
C PRO A 331 -15.16 -2.78 11.27
N LEU A 332 -16.22 -2.28 10.62
CA LEU A 332 -17.55 -2.89 10.66
C LEU A 332 -17.66 -4.16 9.82
N LYS A 333 -16.94 -4.22 8.69
CA LYS A 333 -17.07 -5.29 7.67
C LYS A 333 -16.94 -6.72 8.23
N PRO A 334 -15.98 -7.04 9.13
CA PRO A 334 -15.90 -8.37 9.75
C PRO A 334 -17.15 -8.79 10.54
N PHE A 335 -17.92 -7.85 11.09
CA PHE A 335 -19.16 -8.16 11.81
C PHE A 335 -20.34 -8.36 10.87
N VAL A 336 -20.40 -7.60 9.77
CA VAL A 336 -21.41 -7.79 8.71
C VAL A 336 -21.27 -9.19 8.08
N ALA A 337 -20.04 -9.65 7.86
CA ALA A 337 -19.77 -11.02 7.39
C ALA A 337 -20.24 -12.11 8.37
N ARG A 338 -20.60 -11.75 9.61
CA ARG A 338 -21.08 -12.64 10.66
C ARG A 338 -22.54 -12.43 11.02
N GLY A 339 -23.28 -11.69 10.20
CA GLY A 339 -24.74 -11.58 10.31
C GLY A 339 -25.25 -10.23 10.83
N TRP A 340 -24.37 -9.28 11.17
CA TRP A 340 -24.83 -7.90 11.38
C TRP A 340 -25.31 -7.31 10.05
N THR A 341 -26.33 -6.46 10.11
CA THR A 341 -26.84 -5.77 8.91
C THR A 341 -26.61 -4.27 9.01
N MET A 342 -26.47 -3.61 7.87
CA MET A 342 -26.25 -2.17 7.80
C MET A 342 -27.14 -1.58 6.71
N ARG A 343 -27.75 -0.44 7.01
CA ARG A 343 -28.48 0.38 6.04
C ARG A 343 -28.06 1.83 6.17
N GLN A 344 -27.99 2.52 5.04
CA GLN A 344 -27.78 3.97 5.01
C GLN A 344 -29.11 4.68 5.28
N GLU A 345 -29.12 5.66 6.18
CA GLU A 345 -30.27 6.57 6.37
C GLU A 345 -30.01 7.87 5.59
N SER A 346 -31.08 8.57 5.17
CA SER A 346 -30.96 9.81 4.37
C SER A 346 -30.16 10.88 5.13
N SER A 347 -29.23 11.54 4.42
CA SER A 347 -28.33 12.56 4.98
C SER A 347 -29.01 13.88 5.32
N ASP A 348 -30.27 14.09 4.89
CA ASP A 348 -31.04 15.30 5.19
C ASP A 348 -31.74 15.17 6.55
N GLY A 349 -30.94 15.34 7.63
CA GLY A 349 -31.42 15.42 9.01
C GLY A 349 -31.31 14.13 9.85
N GLY A 350 -30.72 13.06 9.32
CA GLY A 350 -30.55 11.75 9.98
C GLY A 350 -29.10 11.32 10.20
N HIS A 351 -28.92 10.19 10.90
CA HIS A 351 -27.63 9.51 11.03
C HIS A 351 -27.20 8.91 9.69
N GLU A 352 -25.91 8.77 9.42
CA GLU A 352 -25.43 8.32 8.11
C GLU A 352 -25.70 6.82 7.91
N TYR A 353 -25.57 6.00 8.97
CA TYR A 353 -25.83 4.56 8.91
C TYR A 353 -26.55 4.05 10.15
N VAL A 354 -27.34 2.99 9.98
CA VAL A 354 -27.89 2.18 11.07
C VAL A 354 -27.38 0.75 10.93
N VAL A 355 -26.82 0.23 12.02
CA VAL A 355 -26.29 -1.13 12.11
C VAL A 355 -27.13 -1.93 13.08
N ASP A 356 -27.74 -3.01 12.62
CA ASP A 356 -28.42 -3.98 13.46
C ASP A 356 -27.48 -5.12 13.83
N THR A 357 -27.34 -5.35 15.13
CA THR A 357 -26.44 -6.35 15.72
C THR A 357 -27.17 -7.65 16.13
N GLY A 358 -28.50 -7.69 15.97
CA GLY A 358 -29.38 -8.72 16.55
C GLY A 358 -29.72 -8.48 18.04
N ARG A 359 -28.92 -7.68 18.76
CA ARG A 359 -29.20 -7.23 20.14
C ARG A 359 -29.80 -5.82 20.21
N GLY A 360 -29.72 -5.08 19.11
CA GLY A 360 -30.19 -3.71 19.00
C GLY A 360 -29.54 -2.97 17.85
N GLU A 361 -30.00 -1.75 17.62
CA GLU A 361 -29.50 -0.88 16.56
C GLU A 361 -28.46 0.12 17.08
N LEU A 362 -27.37 0.28 16.33
CA LEU A 362 -26.42 1.38 16.47
C LEU A 362 -26.67 2.42 15.38
N ARG A 363 -26.81 3.68 15.79
CA ARG A 363 -26.89 4.81 14.86
C ARG A 363 -25.52 5.47 14.71
N LEU A 364 -24.95 5.37 13.52
CA LEU A 364 -23.60 5.82 13.20
C LEU A 364 -23.64 7.16 12.46
N ASN A 365 -22.80 8.09 12.92
CA ASN A 365 -22.58 9.39 12.31
C ASN A 365 -21.10 9.79 12.51
N ARG A 366 -20.73 10.98 12.04
CA ARG A 366 -19.34 11.46 12.11
C ARG A 366 -18.77 11.63 13.52
N ALA A 367 -19.60 11.70 14.55
CA ALA A 367 -19.14 11.84 15.93
C ALA A 367 -18.73 10.49 16.56
N ASN A 368 -19.16 9.38 15.98
CA ASN A 368 -18.97 8.04 16.56
C ASN A 368 -18.52 6.96 15.58
N SER A 369 -18.33 7.34 14.32
CA SER A 369 -17.88 6.50 13.23
C SER A 369 -17.08 7.32 12.22
N ILE A 370 -16.28 6.63 11.42
CA ILE A 370 -15.45 7.25 10.38
C ILE A 370 -15.37 6.30 9.19
N SER A 371 -15.59 6.83 7.99
CA SER A 371 -15.48 6.07 6.75
C SER A 371 -14.09 6.28 6.16
N LEU A 372 -13.24 5.26 6.26
CA LEU A 372 -11.95 5.25 5.58
C LEU A 372 -12.17 4.61 4.20
N ASN A 373 -12.56 5.43 3.21
CA ASN A 373 -13.08 5.06 1.86
C ASN A 373 -14.18 3.98 1.87
N ASP A 374 -13.83 2.71 1.69
CA ASP A 374 -14.75 1.57 1.56
C ASP A 374 -15.05 0.89 2.90
N ARG A 375 -14.49 1.41 4.01
CA ARG A 375 -14.61 0.80 5.33
C ARG A 375 -15.13 1.79 6.35
N LEU A 376 -16.32 1.50 6.85
CA LEU A 376 -16.85 2.14 8.04
C LEU A 376 -16.20 1.56 9.29
N TYR A 377 -15.60 2.43 10.09
CA TYR A 377 -15.13 2.13 11.44
C TYR A 377 -16.10 2.71 12.46
N LEU A 378 -16.32 1.99 13.55
CA LEU A 378 -17.14 2.43 14.67
C LEU A 378 -16.37 2.31 15.98
N GLN A 379 -16.75 3.12 16.96
CA GLN A 379 -16.16 3.05 18.29
C GLN A 379 -16.57 1.76 19.01
N LEU A 380 -15.59 1.02 19.55
CA LEU A 380 -15.79 -0.24 20.27
C LEU A 380 -16.74 -0.09 21.47
N ARG A 381 -16.76 1.08 22.12
CA ARG A 381 -17.70 1.36 23.22
C ARG A 381 -19.17 1.27 22.80
N LEU A 382 -19.51 1.53 21.53
CA LEU A 382 -20.88 1.41 21.03
C LEU A 382 -21.31 -0.06 21.00
N ILE A 383 -20.43 -0.95 20.55
CA ILE A 383 -20.69 -2.40 20.56
C ILE A 383 -20.96 -2.86 21.99
N ARG A 384 -20.12 -2.45 22.94
CA ARG A 384 -20.30 -2.76 24.37
C ARG A 384 -21.59 -2.18 24.96
N SER A 385 -22.03 -1.00 24.49
CA SER A 385 -23.26 -0.35 24.99
C SER A 385 -24.54 -1.12 24.68
N LEU A 386 -24.53 -1.99 23.66
CA LEU A 386 -25.62 -2.93 23.37
C LEU A 386 -25.54 -4.24 24.17
N GLY A 387 -24.63 -4.32 25.14
CA GLY A 387 -24.46 -5.49 26.00
C GLY A 387 -23.67 -6.62 25.36
N HIS A 388 -22.92 -6.37 24.28
CA HIS A 388 -21.94 -7.33 23.77
C HIS A 388 -20.70 -7.38 24.66
N GLU A 389 -20.18 -8.57 24.92
CA GLU A 389 -18.85 -8.74 25.49
C GLU A 389 -17.84 -8.56 24.38
N ALA A 390 -17.08 -7.46 24.40
CA ALA A 390 -16.16 -7.12 23.32
C ALA A 390 -14.77 -6.72 23.86
N GLU A 391 -13.75 -7.53 23.58
CA GLU A 391 -12.37 -7.30 24.01
C GLU A 391 -11.41 -7.31 22.82
N LEU A 392 -10.61 -6.26 22.70
CA LEU A 392 -9.64 -6.11 21.61
C LEU A 392 -8.26 -6.58 22.07
N ARG A 393 -7.62 -7.40 21.24
CA ARG A 393 -6.23 -7.81 21.39
C ARG A 393 -5.45 -7.49 20.13
N TRP A 394 -4.36 -6.74 20.29
CA TRP A 394 -3.43 -6.43 19.20
C TRP A 394 -2.57 -7.64 18.84
N LEU A 395 -2.25 -7.79 17.54
CA LEU A 395 -1.32 -8.78 17.03
C LEU A 395 0.01 -8.10 16.65
N ARG A 396 1.11 -8.81 16.86
CA ARG A 396 2.46 -8.29 16.62
C ARG A 396 2.83 -8.41 15.16
#